data_AF-A0A379PLM2-F1
#
_entry.id   AF-A0A379PLM2-F1
#
_cell.length_a   1.000
_cell.length_b   1.000
_cell.length_c   1.000
_cell.angle_alpha   90.00
_cell.angle_beta   90.00
_cell.angle_gamma   90.00
#
_symmetry.space_group_name_H-M   'P 1'
#
loop_
_entity.id
_entity.type
_entity.pdbx_description
1 polymer ?
#
loop_
_entity_poly.entity_id
_entity_poly.type
_entity_poly.pdbx_seq_one_letter_code
_entity_poly.pdbx_strand_id
1 'polypeptide(L)'
;MVHFIGQSGTGKSHLAVALGVEAVQAGRSVYFCPLADIIDSLARADRERRLRERIRYLCRAQLLIIDEIGYVTLGAAAGNLFFQLVNARYERGAMILTSNRGFAEWGQVFGDPVIATALLDRLLHHAVVVHIEGSSYRMRQHADLLPPVPLPRSTVERDTS
;
A
#
# COMPACT_ATOMS: atom_id res chain seq x y z
N MET A 1 10.44 6.39 4.90
CA MET A 1 9.11 5.87 4.49
C MET A 1 8.86 4.55 5.23
N VAL A 2 7.61 4.15 5.41
CA VAL A 2 7.27 2.82 5.97
C VAL A 2 6.34 2.09 5.01
N HIS A 3 6.58 0.81 4.76
CA HIS A 3 5.75 -0.05 3.94
C HIS A 3 5.25 -1.23 4.74
N PHE A 4 3.93 -1.39 4.85
CA PHE A 4 3.32 -2.58 5.41
C PHE A 4 2.85 -3.50 4.28
N ILE A 5 3.40 -4.71 4.19
CA ILE A 5 3.09 -5.67 3.11
C ILE A 5 2.57 -6.96 3.73
N GLY A 6 1.53 -7.55 3.16
CA GLY A 6 0.98 -8.81 3.65
C GLY A 6 -0.46 -9.05 3.21
N GLN A 7 -0.96 -10.27 3.42
CA GLN A 7 -2.30 -10.68 2.98
C GLN A 7 -3.44 -9.83 3.58
N SER A 8 -4.62 -9.87 2.98
CA SER A 8 -5.76 -9.09 3.50
C SER A 8 -6.10 -9.49 4.93
N GLY A 9 -6.49 -8.51 5.75
CA GLY A 9 -6.90 -8.74 7.14
C GLY A 9 -5.76 -8.99 8.13
N THR A 10 -4.49 -8.85 7.75
CA THR A 10 -3.35 -9.06 8.67
C THR A 10 -3.03 -7.86 9.59
N GLY A 11 -3.74 -6.74 9.47
CA GLY A 11 -3.56 -5.57 10.36
C GLY A 11 -2.70 -4.42 9.80
N LYS A 12 -2.29 -4.47 8.53
CA LYS A 12 -1.50 -3.39 7.87
C LYS A 12 -2.11 -1.98 8.06
N SER A 13 -3.37 -1.81 7.66
CA SER A 13 -4.07 -0.52 7.78
C SER A 13 -4.25 -0.11 9.25
N HIS A 14 -4.45 -1.09 10.15
CA HIS A 14 -4.55 -0.81 11.58
C HIS A 14 -3.25 -0.24 12.15
N LEU A 15 -2.10 -0.82 11.81
CA LEU A 15 -0.79 -0.29 12.21
C LEU A 15 -0.50 1.07 11.59
N ALA A 16 -0.84 1.27 10.31
CA ALA A 16 -0.68 2.55 9.64
C ALA A 16 -1.51 3.65 10.32
N VAL A 17 -2.76 3.37 10.66
CA VAL A 17 -3.64 4.29 11.39
C VAL A 17 -3.12 4.53 12.80
N ALA A 18 -2.66 3.52 13.53
CA ALA A 18 -2.10 3.69 14.87
C ALA A 18 -0.89 4.64 14.86
N LEU A 19 0.03 4.50 13.91
CA LEU A 19 1.14 5.44 13.72
C LEU A 19 0.66 6.84 13.32
N GLY A 20 -0.41 6.91 12.51
CA GLY A 20 -1.06 8.18 12.17
C GLY A 20 -1.64 8.89 13.40
N VAL A 21 -2.32 8.16 14.27
CA VAL A 21 -2.89 8.70 15.53
C VAL A 21 -1.77 9.21 16.43
N GLU A 22 -0.69 8.45 16.61
CA GLU A 22 0.48 8.89 17.39
C GLU A 22 1.09 10.17 16.81
N ALA A 23 1.22 10.25 15.48
CA ALA A 23 1.73 11.46 14.83
C ALA A 23 0.82 12.68 15.08
N VAL A 24 -0.51 12.50 15.03
CA VAL A 24 -1.47 13.57 15.37
C VAL A 24 -1.32 13.99 16.84
N GLN A 25 -1.18 13.04 17.76
CA GLN A 25 -0.97 13.32 19.19
C GLN A 25 0.34 14.09 19.43
N ALA A 26 1.37 13.83 18.63
CA ALA A 26 2.62 14.59 18.61
C ALA A 26 2.52 15.96 17.88
N GLY A 27 1.31 16.43 17.52
CA GLY A 27 1.07 17.72 16.88
C GLY A 27 1.41 17.76 15.38
N ARG A 28 1.52 16.61 14.71
CA ARG A 28 1.86 16.53 13.29
C ARG A 28 0.61 16.42 12.43
N SER A 29 0.62 17.10 11.28
CA SER A 29 -0.48 16.97 10.31
C SER A 29 -0.42 15.63 9.57
N VAL A 30 -1.54 14.92 9.53
CA VAL A 30 -1.66 13.59 8.90
C VAL A 30 -2.77 13.61 7.85
N TYR A 31 -2.53 12.98 6.70
CA TYR A 31 -3.54 12.74 5.68
C TYR A 31 -3.58 11.24 5.37
N PHE A 32 -4.76 10.62 5.49
CA PHE A 32 -4.99 9.20 5.22
C PHE A 32 -5.97 9.06 4.05
N CYS A 33 -5.66 8.18 3.10
CA CYS A 33 -6.51 7.97 1.92
C CYS A 33 -6.16 6.64 1.22
N PRO A 34 -7.13 5.89 0.68
CA PRO A 34 -6.85 4.80 -0.25
C PRO A 34 -6.12 5.29 -1.52
N LEU A 35 -5.33 4.42 -2.16
CA LEU A 35 -4.64 4.74 -3.41
C LEU A 35 -5.63 5.15 -4.51
N ALA A 36 -6.76 4.46 -4.65
CA ALA A 36 -7.77 4.75 -5.67
C ALA A 36 -8.26 6.21 -5.58
N ASP A 37 -8.60 6.66 -4.38
CA ASP A 37 -9.07 8.03 -4.11
C ASP A 37 -7.99 9.09 -4.40
N ILE A 38 -6.71 8.79 -4.12
CA ILE A 38 -5.59 9.65 -4.49
C ILE A 38 -5.51 9.77 -6.01
N ILE A 39 -5.56 8.66 -6.75
CA ILE A 39 -5.51 8.64 -8.20
C ILE A 39 -6.67 9.40 -8.80
N ASP A 40 -7.91 9.14 -8.37
CA ASP A 40 -9.11 9.81 -8.88
C ASP A 40 -9.02 11.32 -8.63
N SER A 41 -8.53 11.70 -7.45
CA SER A 41 -8.34 13.10 -7.12
C SER A 41 -7.26 13.78 -7.96
N LEU A 42 -6.14 13.10 -8.24
CA LEU A 42 -5.08 13.62 -9.10
C LEU A 42 -5.53 13.69 -10.56
N ALA A 43 -6.23 12.68 -11.05
CA ALA A 43 -6.75 12.64 -12.42
C ALA A 43 -7.79 13.73 -12.66
N ARG A 44 -8.66 13.99 -11.68
CA ARG A 44 -9.59 15.13 -11.74
C ARG A 44 -8.83 16.46 -11.79
N ALA A 45 -7.86 16.64 -10.90
CA ALA A 45 -7.06 17.86 -10.87
C ALA A 45 -6.25 18.05 -12.17
N ASP A 46 -5.77 16.98 -12.80
CA ASP A 46 -5.05 17.03 -14.07
C ASP A 46 -5.92 17.51 -15.23
N ARG A 47 -7.13 16.93 -15.38
CA ARG A 47 -8.13 17.39 -16.37
C ARG A 47 -8.49 18.87 -16.20
N GLU A 48 -8.51 19.32 -14.95
CA GLU A 48 -8.82 20.68 -14.57
C GLU A 48 -7.62 21.65 -14.68
N ARG A 49 -6.42 21.16 -15.04
CA ARG A 49 -5.14 21.89 -15.04
C ARG A 49 -4.69 22.42 -13.67
N ARG A 50 -5.10 21.74 -12.60
CA ARG A 50 -4.83 22.04 -11.18
C ARG A 50 -3.93 20.99 -10.52
N LEU A 51 -3.33 20.08 -11.29
CA LEU A 51 -2.53 18.96 -10.76
C LEU A 51 -1.44 19.43 -9.78
N ARG A 52 -0.69 20.48 -10.13
CA ARG A 52 0.37 21.04 -9.28
C ARG A 52 -0.15 21.55 -7.94
N GLU A 53 -1.35 22.14 -7.92
CA GLU A 53 -1.99 22.59 -6.68
C GLU A 53 -2.42 21.40 -5.82
N ARG A 54 -3.00 20.37 -6.44
CA ARG A 54 -3.43 19.17 -5.72
C ARG A 54 -2.24 18.41 -5.13
N ILE A 55 -1.15 18.24 -5.87
CA ILE A 55 0.09 17.65 -5.36
C ILE A 55 0.63 18.49 -4.20
N ARG A 56 0.72 19.81 -4.36
CA ARG A 56 1.17 20.70 -3.27
C ARG A 56 0.30 20.56 -2.02
N TYR A 57 -1.02 20.44 -2.18
CA TYR A 57 -1.94 20.21 -1.08
C TYR A 57 -1.63 18.89 -0.33
N LEU A 58 -1.47 17.78 -1.06
CA LEU A 58 -1.11 16.48 -0.48
C LEU A 58 0.30 16.49 0.15
N CYS A 59 1.21 17.32 -0.35
CA CYS A 59 2.54 17.52 0.21
C CYS A 59 2.54 18.30 1.55
N ARG A 60 1.47 19.04 1.89
CA ARG A 60 1.39 19.79 3.16
C ARG A 60 1.30 18.91 4.40
N ALA A 61 0.78 17.69 4.25
CA ALA A 61 0.72 16.75 5.35
C ALA A 61 2.14 16.29 5.72
N GLN A 62 2.50 16.42 7.00
CA GLN A 62 3.79 15.95 7.50
C GLN A 62 3.89 14.41 7.38
N LEU A 63 2.78 13.71 7.56
CA LEU A 63 2.63 12.29 7.27
C LEU A 63 1.49 12.05 6.27
N LEU A 64 1.82 11.43 5.13
CA LEU A 64 0.84 10.96 4.16
C LEU A 64 0.75 9.44 4.23
N ILE A 65 -0.44 8.91 4.52
CA ILE A 65 -0.74 7.50 4.58
C ILE A 65 -1.57 7.13 3.36
N ILE A 66 -1.07 6.19 2.56
CA ILE A 66 -1.74 5.68 1.36
C ILE A 66 -2.01 4.20 1.55
N ASP A 67 -3.29 3.87 1.63
CA ASP A 67 -3.76 2.52 1.93
C ASP A 67 -4.11 1.76 0.64
N GLU A 68 -4.22 0.43 0.75
CA GLU A 68 -4.82 -0.44 -0.27
C GLU A 68 -4.09 -0.50 -1.64
N ILE A 69 -2.77 -0.37 -1.65
CA ILE A 69 -1.99 -0.58 -2.89
C ILE A 69 -2.09 -2.04 -3.32
N GLY A 70 -2.44 -2.29 -4.58
CA GLY A 70 -2.51 -3.63 -5.18
C GLY A 70 -3.93 -4.23 -5.26
N TYR A 71 -4.94 -3.52 -4.76
CA TYR A 71 -6.35 -3.90 -4.93
C TYR A 71 -6.92 -3.55 -6.31
N VAL A 72 -6.45 -2.44 -6.90
CA VAL A 72 -6.81 -2.01 -8.25
C VAL A 72 -5.56 -1.93 -9.12
N THR A 73 -5.66 -2.43 -10.35
CA THR A 73 -4.65 -2.20 -11.39
C THR A 73 -4.82 -0.81 -11.96
N LEU A 74 -3.79 0.01 -11.81
CA LEU A 74 -3.69 1.34 -12.38
C LEU A 74 -3.19 1.22 -13.83
N GLY A 75 -3.76 2.03 -14.72
CA GLY A 75 -3.17 2.24 -16.04
C GLY A 75 -1.94 3.16 -15.96
N ALA A 76 -1.10 3.15 -17.00
CA ALA A 76 0.14 3.95 -17.05
C ALA A 76 -0.08 5.44 -16.75
N ALA A 77 -1.20 6.03 -17.17
CA ALA A 77 -1.56 7.42 -16.85
C ALA A 77 -1.73 7.64 -15.34
N ALA A 78 -2.43 6.74 -14.64
CA ALA A 78 -2.58 6.80 -13.18
C ALA A 78 -1.25 6.52 -12.47
N GLY A 79 -0.45 5.58 -12.97
CA GLY A 79 0.92 5.34 -12.48
C GLY A 79 1.79 6.60 -12.56
N ASN A 80 1.73 7.34 -13.66
CA ASN A 80 2.43 8.62 -13.82
C ASN A 80 1.97 9.70 -12.85
N LEU A 81 0.67 9.79 -12.57
CA LEU A 81 0.14 10.73 -11.57
C LEU A 81 0.66 10.39 -10.16
N PHE A 82 0.64 9.10 -9.80
CA PHE A 82 1.20 8.64 -8.54
C PHE A 82 2.71 8.90 -8.44
N PHE A 83 3.44 8.64 -9.52
CA PHE A 83 4.87 8.93 -9.61
C PHE A 83 5.17 10.41 -9.37
N GLN A 84 4.38 11.33 -9.93
CA GLN A 84 4.55 12.76 -9.67
C GLN A 84 4.35 13.11 -8.18
N LEU A 85 3.36 12.50 -7.52
CA LEU A 85 3.15 12.69 -6.08
C LEU A 85 4.31 12.12 -5.24
N VAL A 86 4.75 10.89 -5.53
CA VAL A 86 5.87 10.25 -4.85
C VAL A 86 7.15 11.06 -5.03
N ASN A 87 7.44 11.50 -6.26
CA ASN A 87 8.60 12.32 -6.56
C ASN A 87 8.56 13.68 -5.85
N ALA A 88 7.37 14.28 -5.69
CA ALA A 88 7.22 15.54 -4.95
C ALA A 88 7.43 15.39 -3.43
N ARG A 89 7.22 14.19 -2.87
CA ARG A 89 7.42 13.87 -1.45
C ARG A 89 8.75 13.18 -1.14
N TYR A 90 9.44 12.68 -2.16
CA TYR A 90 10.74 12.04 -2.04
C TYR A 90 11.72 12.95 -1.28
N GLU A 91 12.33 12.41 -0.21
CA GLU A 91 13.22 13.12 0.73
C GLU A 91 12.62 14.37 1.43
N ARG A 92 11.31 14.64 1.29
CA ARG A 92 10.67 15.87 1.79
C ARG A 92 9.56 15.64 2.80
N GLY A 93 8.92 14.48 2.81
CA GLY A 93 7.81 14.21 3.72
C GLY A 93 7.65 12.73 4.05
N ALA A 94 7.19 12.43 5.27
CA ALA A 94 6.98 11.05 5.69
C ALA A 94 5.81 10.42 4.93
N MET A 95 5.96 9.15 4.58
CA MET A 95 4.94 8.36 3.92
C MET A 95 4.83 6.99 4.58
N ILE A 96 3.60 6.55 4.79
CA ILE A 96 3.27 5.16 5.12
C ILE A 96 2.44 4.60 3.97
N LEU A 97 2.85 3.46 3.44
CA LEU A 97 2.15 2.74 2.38
C LEU A 97 1.72 1.37 2.89
N THR A 98 0.52 0.92 2.53
CA THR A 98 0.11 -0.47 2.75
C THR A 98 -0.14 -1.16 1.41
N SER A 99 0.25 -2.43 1.31
CA SER A 99 -0.02 -3.24 0.13
C SER A 99 -0.37 -4.67 0.49
N ASN A 100 -1.28 -5.26 -0.28
CA ASN A 100 -1.52 -6.70 -0.25
C ASN A 100 -0.67 -7.49 -1.25
N ARG A 101 0.16 -6.82 -2.04
CA ARG A 101 1.03 -7.41 -3.07
C ARG A 101 2.49 -7.13 -2.79
N GLY A 102 3.35 -8.07 -3.17
CA GLY A 102 4.80 -7.87 -3.11
C GLY A 102 5.28 -6.89 -4.16
N PHE A 103 6.45 -6.26 -3.95
CA PHE A 103 7.01 -5.29 -4.90
C PHE A 103 7.25 -5.87 -6.31
N ALA A 104 7.52 -7.18 -6.41
CA ALA A 104 7.65 -7.85 -7.70
C ALA A 104 6.38 -7.76 -8.58
N GLU A 105 5.21 -7.65 -7.95
CA GLU A 105 3.92 -7.52 -8.65
C GLU A 105 3.57 -6.08 -9.01
N TRP A 106 4.34 -5.09 -8.53
CA TRP A 106 3.98 -3.68 -8.73
C TRP A 106 4.07 -3.27 -10.20
N GLY A 107 4.87 -3.94 -11.02
CA GLY A 107 4.84 -3.78 -12.48
C GLY A 107 3.43 -3.99 -13.08
N GLN A 108 2.70 -5.00 -12.59
CA GLN A 108 1.32 -5.27 -13.00
C GLN A 108 0.33 -4.26 -12.38
N VAL A 109 0.57 -3.86 -11.13
CA VAL A 109 -0.28 -2.89 -10.43
C VAL A 109 -0.25 -1.52 -11.11
N PHE A 110 0.89 -1.05 -11.60
CA PHE A 110 1.00 0.27 -12.24
C PHE A 110 0.86 0.24 -13.77
N GLY A 111 0.70 -0.95 -14.36
CA GLY A 111 0.49 -1.14 -15.80
C GLY A 111 1.70 -0.84 -16.69
N ASP A 112 2.82 -0.40 -16.10
CA ASP A 112 4.08 -0.12 -16.78
C ASP A 112 5.26 -0.49 -15.85
N PRO A 113 6.05 -1.52 -16.21
CA PRO A 113 7.23 -1.92 -15.44
C PRO A 113 8.27 -0.80 -15.24
N VAL A 114 8.39 0.12 -16.19
CA VAL A 114 9.35 1.23 -16.11
C VAL A 114 8.90 2.22 -15.04
N ILE A 115 7.63 2.61 -15.03
CA ILE A 115 7.04 3.47 -14.00
C ILE A 115 7.12 2.79 -12.63
N ALA A 116 6.77 1.50 -12.56
CA ALA A 116 6.85 0.74 -11.32
C ALA A 116 8.28 0.71 -10.76
N THR A 117 9.28 0.47 -11.61
CA THR A 117 10.69 0.47 -11.19
C THR A 117 11.11 1.84 -10.66
N ALA A 118 10.75 2.92 -11.36
CA ALA A 118 11.07 4.28 -10.94
C ALA A 118 10.36 4.72 -9.64
N LEU A 119 9.14 4.21 -9.41
CA LEU A 119 8.43 4.35 -8.14
C LEU A 119 9.13 3.61 -7.01
N LEU A 120 9.44 2.32 -7.22
CA LEU A 120 10.09 1.47 -6.24
C LEU A 120 11.44 2.04 -5.81
N ASP A 121 12.26 2.51 -6.75
CA ASP A 121 13.54 3.17 -6.49
C ASP A 121 13.40 4.29 -5.44
N ARG A 122 12.48 5.23 -5.65
CA ARG A 122 12.22 6.34 -4.71
C ARG A 122 11.60 5.90 -3.40
N LEU A 123 10.69 4.94 -3.47
CA LEU A 123 9.93 4.49 -2.31
C LEU A 123 10.76 3.60 -1.37
N LEU A 124 11.78 2.91 -1.89
CA LEU A 124 12.59 1.96 -1.14
C LEU A 124 13.91 2.54 -0.63
N HIS A 125 14.44 3.60 -1.25
CA HIS A 125 15.76 4.14 -0.89
C HIS A 125 15.92 4.47 0.61
N HIS A 126 14.88 5.00 1.27
CA HIS A 126 14.88 5.30 2.71
C HIS A 126 13.64 4.72 3.41
N ALA A 127 13.37 3.45 3.17
CA ALA A 127 12.17 2.79 3.66
C ALA A 127 12.44 1.72 4.71
N VAL A 128 11.56 1.67 5.70
CA VAL A 128 11.39 0.51 6.57
C VAL A 128 10.28 -0.35 5.97
N VAL A 129 10.60 -1.57 5.58
CA VAL A 129 9.62 -2.53 5.04
C VAL A 129 9.27 -3.54 6.13
N VAL A 130 7.97 -3.64 6.44
CA VAL A 130 7.43 -4.54 7.44
C VAL A 130 6.52 -5.54 6.73
N HIS A 131 6.99 -6.78 6.65
CA HIS A 131 6.20 -7.91 6.18
C HIS A 131 5.34 -8.45 7.32
N ILE A 132 4.03 -8.53 7.10
CA ILE A 132 3.06 -9.01 8.08
C ILE A 132 2.47 -10.32 7.58
N GLU A 133 2.83 -11.39 8.25
CA GLU A 133 2.34 -12.74 8.02
C GLU A 133 1.33 -13.15 9.09
N GLY A 134 0.44 -14.08 8.75
CA GLY A 134 -0.54 -14.62 9.68
C GLY A 134 -1.96 -14.66 9.13
N SER A 135 -2.86 -15.28 9.89
CA SER A 135 -4.26 -15.42 9.52
C SER A 135 -5.00 -14.08 9.58
N SER A 136 -5.93 -13.88 8.65
CA SER A 136 -6.79 -12.70 8.63
C SER A 136 -7.52 -12.53 9.96
N TYR A 137 -7.32 -11.39 10.62
CA TYR A 137 -7.99 -11.03 11.86
C TYR A 137 -9.51 -10.93 11.66
N ARG A 138 -9.94 -10.48 10.48
CA ARG A 138 -11.37 -10.41 10.11
C ARG A 138 -11.99 -11.79 10.00
N MET A 139 -11.26 -12.77 9.46
CA MET A 139 -11.73 -14.16 9.34
C MET A 139 -11.76 -14.88 10.68
N ARG A 140 -10.91 -14.52 11.64
CA ARG A 140 -10.95 -15.09 13.00
C ARG A 140 -12.26 -14.81 13.73
N GLN A 141 -12.91 -13.68 13.45
CA GLN A 141 -14.24 -13.36 14.00
C GLN A 141 -15.38 -14.15 13.35
N HIS A 142 -15.12 -14.78 12.20
CA HIS A 142 -16.06 -15.60 11.44
C HIS A 142 -15.57 -17.04 11.29
N ALA A 143 -14.73 -17.53 12.21
CA ALA A 143 -14.13 -18.86 12.14
C ALA A 143 -15.20 -19.96 12.01
N ASP A 144 -16.36 -19.77 12.63
CA ASP A 144 -17.51 -20.70 12.58
C ASP A 144 -18.20 -20.75 11.19
N LEU A 145 -17.94 -19.78 10.32
CA LEU A 145 -18.52 -19.70 8.96
C LEU A 145 -17.57 -20.25 7.88
N LEU A 146 -16.33 -20.60 8.23
CA LEU A 146 -15.35 -21.12 7.29
C LEU A 146 -15.41 -22.65 7.22
N PRO A 147 -15.38 -23.25 6.02
CA PRO A 147 -15.24 -24.69 5.90
C PRO A 147 -13.89 -25.13 6.51
N PRO A 148 -13.83 -26.30 7.18
CA PRO A 148 -12.61 -26.76 7.80
C PRO A 148 -11.49 -26.87 6.76
N VAL A 149 -10.34 -26.27 7.06
CA VAL A 149 -9.13 -26.37 6.22
C VAL A 149 -8.78 -27.86 6.08
N PRO A 150 -8.67 -28.41 4.86
CA PRO A 150 -8.26 -29.79 4.70
C PRO A 150 -6.85 -29.98 5.25
N LEU A 151 -6.69 -30.90 6.20
CA LEU A 151 -5.38 -31.28 6.69
C LEU A 151 -4.53 -31.79 5.50
N PRO A 152 -3.24 -31.41 5.43
CA PRO A 152 -2.36 -31.94 4.39
C PRO A 152 -2.33 -33.47 4.51
N ARG A 153 -2.62 -34.16 3.40
CA ARG A 153 -2.57 -35.62 3.36
C ARG A 153 -1.13 -36.04 3.68
N SER A 154 -0.93 -36.72 4.80
CA SER A 154 0.33 -37.39 5.09
C SER A 154 0.62 -38.38 3.95
N THR A 155 1.63 -38.10 3.14
CA THR A 155 2.26 -39.08 2.27
C THR A 155 2.88 -40.14 3.17
N VAL A 156 2.14 -41.22 3.42
CA VAL A 156 2.72 -42.46 3.91
C VAL A 156 3.42 -43.08 2.70
N GLU A 157 4.74 -42.89 2.61
CA GLU A 157 5.61 -43.73 1.80
C GLU A 157 5.39 -45.17 2.24
N ARG A 158 4.73 -45.96 1.37
CA ARG A 158 4.81 -47.41 1.43
C ARG A 158 6.12 -47.79 0.77
N ASP A 159 7.17 -47.83 1.58
CA ASP A 159 8.28 -48.74 1.34
C ASP A 159 7.70 -50.17 1.46
N THR A 160 7.50 -50.82 0.33
CA THR A 160 7.40 -52.27 0.26
C THR A 160 8.49 -52.77 -0.68
N SER A 161 9.43 -53.46 -0.03
CA SER A 161 10.47 -54.38 -0.46
C SER A 161 10.35 -55.02 -1.85
#